data_AF-A0A101CQX8-F1
#
_entry.id   AF-A0A101CQX8-F1
#
_cell.length_a   1.000
_cell.length_b   1.000
_cell.length_c   1.000
_cell.angle_alpha   90.00
_cell.angle_beta   90.00
_cell.angle_gamma   90.00
#
_symmetry.space_group_name_H-M   'P 1'
#
loop_
_entity.id
_entity.type
_entity.pdbx_description
1 polymer ?
#
loop_
_entity_poly.entity_id
_entity_poly.type
_entity_poly.pdbx_seq_one_letter_code
_entity_poly.pdbx_strand_id
1 'polypeptide(L)'
;MKTIVSILVVLFSFLSFQGFAQEKTKKELKAERELQKQKEIQALLDAKDFVFDAEKLYPQSGRMINLDYNTYFLKFTSDNVTCDLPFFGRGFNVGYGSDGGIKFEGKPENLKIEQTKKKFTMKATVKGQTDVYDLFFTIFYDGGTSLSVNSNNRASISYDGKIRAPKSEENKK
;
A
#
# COMPACT_ATOMS: atom_id res chain seq x y z
N MET A 1 15.43 -33.90 -60.55
CA MET A 1 16.23 -34.23 -59.34
C MET A 1 16.80 -32.99 -58.66
N LYS A 2 17.41 -32.03 -59.37
CA LYS A 2 17.99 -30.80 -58.76
C LYS A 2 16.96 -29.89 -58.07
N THR A 3 15.73 -29.79 -58.58
CA THR A 3 14.64 -28.97 -58.00
C THR A 3 13.99 -29.60 -56.77
N ILE A 4 13.92 -30.93 -56.70
CA ILE A 4 13.37 -31.65 -55.54
C ILE A 4 14.33 -31.57 -54.34
N VAL A 5 15.64 -31.61 -54.61
CA VAL A 5 16.69 -31.38 -53.60
C VAL A 5 16.62 -29.95 -53.05
N SER A 6 16.37 -28.94 -53.91
CA SER A 6 16.20 -27.55 -53.45
C SER A 6 14.95 -27.33 -52.58
N ILE A 7 13.85 -28.06 -52.82
CA ILE A 7 12.63 -27.94 -52.00
C ILE A 7 12.82 -28.60 -50.62
N LEU A 8 13.57 -29.70 -50.55
CA LEU A 8 13.89 -30.40 -49.29
C LEU A 8 14.84 -29.61 -48.38
N VAL A 9 15.74 -28.80 -48.94
CA VAL A 9 16.68 -27.95 -48.17
C VAL A 9 15.99 -26.72 -47.57
N VAL A 10 14.96 -26.18 -48.23
CA VAL A 10 14.17 -25.04 -47.72
C VAL A 10 13.19 -25.47 -46.63
N LEU A 11 12.71 -26.72 -46.66
CA LEU A 11 11.80 -27.25 -45.63
C LEU A 11 12.54 -27.59 -44.31
N PHE A 12 13.85 -27.86 -44.38
CA PHE A 12 14.68 -28.13 -43.20
C PHE A 12 15.07 -26.86 -42.42
N SER A 13 14.89 -25.68 -43.01
CA SER A 13 15.20 -24.39 -42.36
C SER A 13 14.11 -23.94 -41.37
N PHE A 14 12.93 -24.56 -41.40
CA PHE A 14 11.79 -24.22 -40.52
C PHE A 14 11.78 -24.99 -39.19
N LEU A 15 12.64 -25.99 -39.01
CA LEU A 15 12.65 -26.84 -37.80
C LEU A 15 13.61 -26.36 -36.69
N SER A 16 14.35 -25.26 -36.91
CA SER A 16 15.31 -24.73 -35.93
C SER A 16 14.78 -23.51 -35.16
N PHE A 17 13.47 -23.26 -35.16
CA PHE A 17 12.83 -22.34 -34.21
C PHE A 17 12.35 -23.11 -32.97
N GLN A 18 13.23 -23.92 -32.38
CA GLN A 18 13.08 -24.36 -31.00
C GLN A 18 13.37 -23.14 -30.13
N GLY A 19 12.37 -22.28 -29.97
CA GLY A 19 12.43 -21.17 -29.03
C GLY A 19 12.79 -21.75 -27.66
N PHE A 20 13.93 -21.34 -27.12
CA PHE A 20 14.33 -21.64 -25.76
C PHE A 20 13.20 -21.18 -24.85
N ALA A 21 12.40 -22.12 -24.34
CA ALA A 21 11.68 -21.95 -23.09
C ALA A 21 12.74 -21.94 -21.98
N GLN A 22 13.52 -20.86 -21.92
CA GLN A 22 14.50 -20.66 -20.88
C GLN A 22 13.71 -20.41 -19.59
N GLU A 23 13.70 -21.42 -18.72
CA GLU A 23 13.14 -21.32 -17.39
C GLU A 23 13.84 -20.16 -16.67
N LYS A 24 13.08 -19.08 -16.40
CA LYS A 24 13.64 -17.86 -15.77
C LYS A 24 14.37 -18.26 -14.49
N THR A 25 15.57 -17.72 -14.31
CA THR A 25 16.36 -18.02 -13.10
C THR A 25 15.62 -17.51 -11.86
N LYS A 26 15.84 -18.13 -10.69
CA LYS A 26 15.24 -17.68 -9.42
C LYS A 26 15.46 -16.20 -9.12
N LYS A 27 16.57 -15.61 -9.58
CA LYS A 27 16.88 -14.20 -9.42
C LYS A 27 16.02 -13.32 -10.32
N GLU A 28 15.85 -13.69 -11.59
CA GLU A 28 14.98 -12.96 -12.54
C GLU A 28 13.51 -13.02 -12.09
N LEU A 29 13.03 -14.18 -11.66
CA LEU A 29 11.68 -14.34 -11.11
C LEU A 29 11.43 -13.45 -9.87
N LYS A 30 12.43 -13.31 -8.99
CA LYS A 30 12.31 -12.44 -7.82
C LYS A 30 12.26 -10.97 -8.22
N ALA A 31 13.14 -10.54 -9.13
CA ALA A 31 13.19 -9.17 -9.61
C ALA A 31 11.88 -8.77 -10.34
N GLU A 32 11.31 -9.68 -11.12
CA GLU A 32 10.04 -9.46 -11.81
C GLU A 32 8.87 -9.31 -10.83
N ARG A 33 8.80 -10.14 -9.78
CA ARG A 33 7.78 -10.01 -8.73
C ARG A 33 7.92 -8.71 -7.94
N GLU A 34 9.14 -8.30 -7.62
CA GLU A 34 9.38 -7.01 -6.95
C GLU A 34 8.95 -5.83 -7.83
N LEU A 35 9.27 -5.88 -9.13
CA LEU A 35 8.84 -4.87 -10.09
C LEU A 35 7.32 -4.86 -10.27
N GLN A 36 6.67 -6.03 -10.29
CA GLN A 36 5.23 -6.14 -10.38
C GLN A 36 4.56 -5.53 -9.15
N LYS A 37 5.00 -5.89 -7.94
CA LYS A 37 4.50 -5.29 -6.70
C LYS A 37 4.70 -3.78 -6.69
N GLN A 38 5.86 -3.30 -7.11
CA GLN A 38 6.12 -1.86 -7.21
C GLN A 38 5.08 -1.17 -8.10
N LYS A 39 4.75 -1.74 -9.26
CA LYS A 39 3.74 -1.20 -10.17
C LYS A 39 2.34 -1.24 -9.58
N GLU A 40 1.98 -2.32 -8.89
CA GLU A 40 0.70 -2.44 -8.19
C GLU A 40 0.57 -1.36 -7.12
N ILE A 41 1.60 -1.18 -6.29
CA ILE A 41 1.64 -0.11 -5.28
C ILE A 41 1.56 1.28 -5.93
N GLN A 42 2.31 1.52 -7.00
CA GLN A 42 2.24 2.79 -7.73
C GLN A 42 0.81 3.08 -8.21
N ALA A 43 0.14 2.08 -8.80
CA ALA A 43 -1.22 2.24 -9.30
C ALA A 43 -2.22 2.61 -8.18
N LEU A 44 -2.08 2.01 -6.99
CA LEU A 44 -2.90 2.34 -5.82
C LEU A 44 -2.70 3.80 -5.37
N LEU A 45 -1.46 4.30 -5.40
CA LEU A 45 -1.14 5.66 -5.01
C LEU A 45 -1.57 6.69 -6.07
N ASP A 46 -1.44 6.35 -7.35
CA ASP A 46 -1.89 7.19 -8.46
C ASP A 46 -3.41 7.33 -8.46
N ALA A 47 -4.13 6.23 -8.22
CA ALA A 47 -5.58 6.23 -8.02
C ALA A 47 -6.00 6.90 -6.71
N LYS A 48 -5.06 7.03 -5.75
CA LYS A 48 -5.30 7.47 -4.36
C LYS A 48 -6.43 6.66 -3.72
N ASP A 49 -6.48 5.38 -4.02
CA ASP A 49 -7.54 4.48 -3.59
C ASP A 49 -6.92 3.20 -3.05
N PHE A 50 -6.80 3.13 -1.73
CA PHE A 50 -6.14 2.02 -1.05
C PHE A 50 -6.63 1.86 0.38
N VAL A 51 -6.37 0.69 0.95
CA VAL A 51 -6.58 0.42 2.37
C VAL A 51 -5.25 0.06 3.01
N PHE A 52 -4.90 0.77 4.08
CA PHE A 52 -3.82 0.40 4.99
C PHE A 52 -4.39 -0.47 6.10
N ASP A 53 -3.89 -1.69 6.26
CA ASP A 53 -4.20 -2.55 7.41
C ASP A 53 -3.04 -2.48 8.40
N ALA A 54 -3.33 -2.11 9.65
CA ALA A 54 -2.32 -2.00 10.70
C ALA A 54 -2.03 -3.36 11.32
N GLU A 55 -0.74 -3.73 11.41
CA GLU A 55 -0.27 -4.99 12.01
C GLU A 55 0.39 -4.73 13.38
N LYS A 56 0.98 -3.56 13.57
CA LYS A 56 1.69 -3.15 14.79
C LYS A 56 1.50 -1.67 15.06
N LEU A 57 1.60 -1.28 16.33
CA LEU A 57 1.66 0.13 16.72
C LEU A 57 2.79 0.44 17.68
N TYR A 58 3.20 1.71 17.65
CA TYR A 58 4.30 2.29 18.39
C TYR A 58 3.84 3.62 18.99
N PRO A 59 3.41 3.61 20.26
CA PRO A 59 3.13 4.82 21.01
C PRO A 59 4.39 5.68 21.13
N GLN A 60 4.22 7.00 21.26
CA GLN A 60 5.35 7.89 21.58
C GLN A 60 6.06 7.50 22.89
N SER A 61 5.32 6.93 23.84
CA SER A 61 5.85 6.37 25.07
C SER A 61 5.21 5.02 25.34
N GLY A 62 6.02 3.97 25.40
CA GLY A 62 5.53 2.61 25.63
C GLY A 62 6.30 1.58 24.81
N ARG A 63 5.79 0.34 24.86
CA ARG A 63 6.30 -0.76 24.05
C ARG A 63 5.51 -0.86 22.76
N MET A 64 6.12 -1.48 21.75
CA MET A 64 5.39 -1.92 20.55
C MET A 64 4.27 -2.89 20.95
N ILE A 65 3.10 -2.74 20.35
CA ILE A 65 1.97 -3.65 20.51
C ILE A 65 1.65 -4.26 19.15
N ASN A 66 1.56 -5.59 19.10
CA ASN A 66 1.05 -6.30 17.92
C ASN A 66 -0.47 -6.23 17.90
N LEU A 67 -1.04 -5.99 16.73
CA LEU A 67 -2.48 -5.86 16.53
C LEU A 67 -3.08 -7.12 15.92
N ASP A 68 -4.37 -7.32 16.15
CA ASP A 68 -5.13 -8.39 15.50
C ASP A 68 -5.31 -8.09 14.01
N TYR A 69 -5.00 -9.09 13.18
CA TYR A 69 -4.98 -8.95 11.73
C TYR A 69 -6.36 -8.53 11.18
N ASN A 70 -6.39 -7.61 10.21
CA ASN A 70 -7.59 -7.12 9.49
C ASN A 70 -8.66 -6.40 10.34
N THR A 71 -8.38 -6.04 11.59
CA THR A 71 -9.36 -5.31 12.43
C THR A 71 -9.22 -3.80 12.29
N TYR A 72 -7.97 -3.31 12.25
CA TYR A 72 -7.65 -1.89 12.30
C TYR A 72 -7.13 -1.41 10.95
N PHE A 73 -7.74 -0.33 10.43
CA PHE A 73 -7.50 0.09 9.07
C PHE A 73 -7.59 1.60 8.88
N LEU A 74 -7.02 2.06 7.77
CA LEU A 74 -7.27 3.38 7.20
C LEU A 74 -7.56 3.21 5.71
N LYS A 75 -8.78 3.53 5.30
CA LYS A 75 -9.21 3.57 3.90
C LYS A 75 -8.98 4.99 3.38
N PHE A 76 -8.14 5.10 2.36
CA PHE A 76 -7.81 6.37 1.73
C PHE A 76 -8.40 6.39 0.32
N THR A 77 -9.24 7.38 0.04
CA THR A 77 -9.77 7.67 -1.29
C THR A 77 -9.47 9.13 -1.65
N SER A 78 -9.60 9.51 -2.92
CA SER A 78 -9.40 10.91 -3.35
C SER A 78 -10.32 11.90 -2.63
N ASP A 79 -11.53 11.48 -2.26
CA ASP A 79 -12.55 12.37 -1.68
C ASP A 79 -12.72 12.21 -0.17
N ASN A 80 -12.32 11.06 0.39
CA ASN A 80 -12.57 10.72 1.78
C ASN A 80 -11.50 9.80 2.36
N VAL A 81 -11.18 10.01 3.63
CA VAL A 81 -10.34 9.12 4.43
C VAL A 81 -11.14 8.66 5.63
N THR A 82 -11.30 7.34 5.74
CA THR A 82 -11.94 6.68 6.89
C THR A 82 -10.86 5.96 7.69
N CYS A 83 -10.77 6.25 8.98
CA CYS A 83 -9.76 5.70 9.87
C CYS A 83 -10.44 5.05 11.08
N ASP A 84 -10.04 3.81 11.38
CA ASP A 84 -10.30 3.13 12.65
C ASP A 84 -9.00 2.45 13.11
N LEU A 85 -8.21 3.20 13.88
CA LEU A 85 -6.94 2.76 14.43
C LEU A 85 -6.97 2.83 15.97
N PRO A 86 -6.39 1.85 16.67
CA PRO A 86 -6.35 1.84 18.12
C PRO A 86 -5.28 2.82 18.59
N PHE A 87 -5.54 3.51 19.70
CA PHE A 87 -4.63 4.52 20.22
C PHE A 87 -4.23 4.22 21.66
N PHE A 88 -2.93 4.26 21.89
CA PHE A 88 -2.33 4.09 23.20
C PHE A 88 -1.40 5.27 23.42
N GLY A 89 -1.77 6.17 24.31
CA GLY A 89 -1.01 7.39 24.55
C GLY A 89 -1.78 8.43 25.35
N ARG A 90 -1.17 9.60 25.49
CA ARG A 90 -1.79 10.72 26.21
C ARG A 90 -2.73 11.49 25.29
N GLY A 91 -3.98 11.64 25.72
CA GLY A 91 -4.89 12.64 25.19
C GLY A 91 -4.71 13.98 25.89
N PHE A 92 -4.75 15.08 25.14
CA PHE A 92 -4.71 16.44 25.67
C PHE A 92 -6.13 17.01 25.82
N ASN A 93 -6.96 16.85 24.79
CA ASN A 93 -8.33 17.37 24.76
C ASN A 93 -9.27 16.38 24.07
N VAL A 94 -9.54 15.26 24.76
CA VAL A 94 -10.39 14.18 24.25
C VAL A 94 -11.70 14.19 25.03
N GLY A 95 -12.83 14.16 24.32
CA GLY A 95 -14.16 14.19 24.92
C GLY A 95 -14.41 13.01 25.85
N TYR A 96 -15.17 13.25 26.92
CA TYR A 96 -15.55 12.22 27.89
C TYR A 96 -16.35 11.11 27.18
N GLY A 97 -15.90 9.85 27.31
CA GLY A 97 -16.56 8.69 26.69
C GLY A 97 -16.16 8.40 25.24
N SER A 98 -15.09 8.99 24.70
CA SER A 98 -14.56 8.56 23.40
C SER A 98 -14.10 7.09 23.45
N ASP A 99 -14.30 6.34 22.36
CA ASP A 99 -13.92 4.92 22.17
C ASP A 99 -12.39 4.63 22.25
N GLY A 100 -11.61 5.58 22.78
CA GLY A 100 -10.17 5.46 23.05
C GLY A 100 -9.28 5.51 21.81
N GLY A 101 -9.76 5.07 20.65
CA GLY A 101 -9.03 5.03 19.39
C GLY A 101 -8.90 6.36 18.64
N ILE A 102 -8.21 6.30 17.51
CA ILE A 102 -8.22 7.31 16.44
C ILE A 102 -9.25 6.86 15.42
N LYS A 103 -10.45 7.44 15.52
CA LYS A 103 -11.56 7.21 14.59
C LYS A 103 -11.97 8.53 13.97
N PHE A 104 -11.92 8.60 12.65
CA PHE A 104 -12.36 9.78 11.92
C PHE A 104 -12.78 9.45 10.51
N GLU A 105 -13.59 10.33 9.96
CA GLU A 105 -13.93 10.40 8.55
C GLU A 105 -13.80 11.84 8.09
N GLY A 106 -13.20 12.07 6.93
CA GLY A 106 -13.01 13.42 6.41
C GLY A 106 -12.26 13.48 5.09
N LYS A 107 -12.38 14.62 4.41
CA LYS A 107 -11.71 14.85 3.13
C LYS A 107 -10.21 15.11 3.33
N PRO A 108 -9.32 14.46 2.56
CA PRO A 108 -7.89 14.74 2.62
C PRO A 108 -7.57 16.08 1.95
N GLU A 109 -6.76 16.88 2.63
CA GLU A 109 -6.21 18.15 2.18
C GLU A 109 -4.67 18.07 2.16
N ASN A 110 -4.02 19.03 1.47
CA ASN A 110 -2.55 19.14 1.43
C ASN A 110 -1.81 17.87 0.99
N LEU A 111 -2.43 17.05 0.14
CA LEU A 111 -1.86 15.79 -0.33
C LEU A 111 -0.56 16.03 -1.12
N LYS A 112 0.52 15.39 -0.68
CA LYS A 112 1.80 15.36 -1.37
C LYS A 112 2.31 13.93 -1.44
N ILE A 113 2.63 13.48 -2.64
CA ILE A 113 3.22 12.16 -2.90
C ILE A 113 4.58 12.40 -3.54
N GLU A 114 5.61 11.81 -2.96
CA GLU A 114 6.99 11.86 -3.45
C GLU A 114 7.51 10.44 -3.60
N GLN A 115 8.23 10.19 -4.68
CA GLN A 115 8.89 8.91 -4.92
C GLN A 115 10.39 9.05 -4.70
N THR A 116 10.96 8.08 -3.98
CA THR A 116 12.40 7.92 -3.83
C THR A 116 12.84 6.56 -4.39
N LYS A 117 14.14 6.27 -4.44
CA LYS A 117 14.68 5.04 -5.08
C LYS A 117 14.07 3.72 -4.57
N LYS A 118 13.54 3.66 -3.35
CA LYS A 118 13.09 2.41 -2.71
C LYS A 118 11.69 2.47 -2.09
N LYS A 119 11.06 3.64 -2.08
CA LYS A 119 9.82 3.89 -1.33
C LYS A 119 9.11 5.13 -1.83
N PHE A 120 7.81 5.17 -1.58
CA PHE A 120 6.96 6.33 -1.70
C PHE A 120 6.79 6.97 -0.31
N THR A 121 6.72 8.29 -0.29
CA THR A 121 6.32 9.04 0.90
C THR A 121 5.08 9.85 0.55
N MET A 122 4.04 9.71 1.36
CA MET A 122 2.79 10.43 1.19
C MET A 122 2.46 11.21 2.46
N LYS A 123 2.04 12.46 2.29
CA LYS A 123 1.58 13.33 3.36
C LYS A 123 0.18 13.82 3.04
N ALA A 124 -0.72 13.80 4.02
CA ALA A 124 -2.06 14.35 3.89
C ALA A 124 -2.53 14.88 5.24
N THR A 125 -3.35 15.92 5.22
CA THR A 125 -4.03 16.43 6.42
C THR A 125 -5.51 16.10 6.30
N VAL A 126 -6.11 15.53 7.34
CA VAL A 126 -7.55 15.22 7.37
C VAL A 126 -8.17 15.92 8.57
N LYS A 127 -9.17 16.76 8.31
CA LYS A 127 -9.97 17.38 9.38
C LYS A 127 -11.11 16.43 9.75
N GLY A 128 -11.03 15.87 10.95
CA GLY A 128 -12.15 15.13 11.54
C GLY A 128 -13.15 16.08 12.21
N GLN A 129 -14.13 15.52 12.92
CA GLN A 129 -15.17 16.33 13.59
C GLN A 129 -14.61 17.18 14.74
N THR A 130 -13.66 16.64 15.50
CA THR A 130 -13.17 17.27 16.73
C THR A 130 -11.65 17.44 16.78
N ASP A 131 -10.94 17.00 15.73
CA ASP A 131 -9.48 16.92 15.70
C ASP A 131 -8.98 17.06 14.25
N VAL A 132 -7.70 17.40 14.10
CA VAL A 132 -7.03 17.49 12.80
C VAL A 132 -5.86 16.52 12.81
N TYR A 133 -5.80 15.69 11.78
CA TYR A 133 -4.83 14.61 11.67
C TYR A 133 -3.88 14.87 10.52
N ASP A 134 -2.58 14.97 10.83
CA ASP A 134 -1.54 14.91 9.81
C ASP A 134 -1.07 13.45 9.68
N LEU A 135 -1.21 12.92 8.48
CA LEU A 135 -0.89 11.55 8.12
C LEU A 135 0.41 11.55 7.31
N PHE A 136 1.38 10.77 7.78
CA PHE A 136 2.67 10.58 7.12
C PHE A 136 2.89 9.11 6.82
N PHE A 137 2.76 8.75 5.55
CA PHE A 137 3.00 7.40 5.06
C PHE A 137 4.40 7.27 4.49
N THR A 138 5.06 6.16 4.84
CA THR A 138 6.22 5.63 4.15
C THR A 138 5.86 4.26 3.60
N ILE A 139 5.76 4.15 2.28
CA ILE A 139 5.26 2.95 1.59
C ILE A 139 6.42 2.34 0.80
N PHE A 140 6.81 1.13 1.16
CA PHE A 140 7.85 0.37 0.47
C PHE A 140 7.26 -0.35 -0.76
N TYR A 141 8.11 -0.66 -1.73
CA TYR A 141 7.69 -1.28 -2.99
C TYR A 141 7.13 -2.70 -2.84
N ASP A 142 7.35 -3.34 -1.71
CA ASP A 142 6.79 -4.65 -1.38
C ASP A 142 5.39 -4.58 -0.75
N GLY A 143 4.87 -3.37 -0.52
CA GLY A 143 3.59 -3.06 0.12
C GLY A 143 3.69 -2.82 1.62
N GLY A 144 4.84 -3.08 2.24
CA GLY A 144 5.10 -2.72 3.63
C GLY A 144 4.94 -1.22 3.81
N THR A 145 4.23 -0.80 4.85
CA THR A 145 3.88 0.60 5.05
C THR A 145 4.00 0.98 6.51
N SER A 146 4.63 2.12 6.76
CA SER A 146 4.63 2.78 8.06
C SER A 146 3.79 4.05 7.97
N LEU A 147 2.85 4.21 8.90
CA LEU A 147 1.97 5.37 9.03
C LEU A 147 2.26 6.05 10.36
N SER A 148 2.69 7.31 10.33
CA SER A 148 2.70 8.18 11.51
C SER A 148 1.49 9.09 11.48
N VAL A 149 0.76 9.13 12.59
CA VAL A 149 -0.39 9.99 12.80
C VAL A 149 -0.02 11.04 13.84
N ASN A 150 -0.13 12.30 13.46
CA ASN A 150 -0.05 13.42 14.37
C ASN A 150 -1.43 14.04 14.54
N SER A 151 -1.78 14.38 15.77
CA SER A 151 -3.09 14.92 16.16
C SER A 151 -2.87 16.17 16.99
N ASN A 152 -3.82 17.11 16.94
CA ASN A 152 -3.78 18.29 17.80
C ASN A 152 -4.19 17.95 19.24
N ASN A 153 -5.02 16.92 19.42
CA ASN A 153 -5.63 16.59 20.71
C ASN A 153 -5.05 15.32 21.35
N ARG A 154 -4.10 14.63 20.70
CA ARG A 154 -3.48 13.38 21.16
C ARG A 154 -1.97 13.40 20.87
N ALA A 155 -1.20 12.67 21.67
CA ALA A 155 0.20 12.39 21.38
C ALA A 155 0.35 11.68 20.02
N SER A 156 1.49 11.86 19.34
CA SER A 156 1.73 11.16 18.08
C SER A 156 1.85 9.66 18.30
N ILE A 157 1.47 8.90 17.28
CA ILE A 157 1.56 7.44 17.25
C ILE A 157 1.92 6.98 15.85
N SER A 158 2.64 5.85 15.78
CA SER A 158 2.99 5.24 14.51
C SER A 158 2.47 3.81 14.42
N TYR A 159 2.22 3.36 13.20
CA TYR A 159 1.73 2.03 12.87
C TYR A 159 2.59 1.45 11.77
N ASP A 160 2.87 0.15 11.85
CA ASP A 160 3.41 -0.62 10.73
C ASP A 160 2.35 -1.60 10.26
N GLY A 161 2.31 -1.81 8.94
CA GLY A 161 1.35 -2.70 8.31
C GLY A 161 1.58 -2.79 6.82
N LYS A 162 0.49 -2.99 6.07
CA LYS A 162 0.55 -3.12 4.61
C LYS A 162 -0.58 -2.35 3.96
N ILE A 163 -0.34 -1.88 2.75
CA ILE A 163 -1.40 -1.38 1.89
C ILE A 163 -1.86 -2.45 0.92
N ARG A 164 -3.15 -2.40 0.59
CA ARG A 164 -3.77 -3.26 -0.41
C ARG A 164 -4.82 -2.50 -1.21
N ALA A 165 -5.21 -3.10 -2.33
CA ALA A 165 -6.37 -2.67 -3.05
C ALA A 165 -7.63 -2.69 -2.15
N PRO A 166 -8.52 -1.71 -2.28
CA PRO A 166 -9.85 -1.81 -1.69
C PRO A 166 -10.53 -3.08 -2.19
N LYS A 167 -11.33 -3.72 -1.32
CA LYS A 167 -12.23 -4.77 -1.80
C LYS A 167 -13.23 -4.08 -2.70
N SER A 168 -13.42 -4.56 -3.94
CA SER A 168 -14.50 -4.05 -4.78
C SER A 168 -15.79 -4.24 -4.00
N GLU A 169 -16.46 -3.15 -3.66
CA GLU A 169 -17.82 -3.22 -3.18
C GLU A 169 -18.64 -3.66 -4.40
N GLU A 170 -18.80 -4.98 -4.58
CA GLU A 170 -19.92 -5.51 -5.34
C GLU A 170 -21.16 -4.93 -4.65
N ASN A 171 -21.72 -3.89 -5.28
CA ASN A 171 -22.97 -3.27 -4.91
C ASN A 171 -23.94 -4.36 -4.47
N LYS A 172 -24.23 -4.44 -3.17
CA LYS A 172 -25.46 -5.04 -2.68
C LYS A 172 -26.59 -4.14 -3.18
N LYS A 173 -27.01 -4.38 -4.43
CA LYS A 173 -28.31 -3.96 -4.96
C LYS A 173 -29.42 -4.71 -4.22
#